data_AF-A0A2E8S2D6-F1
#
_entry.id   AF-A0A2E8S2D6-F1
#
_cell.length_a   1.000
_cell.length_b   1.000
_cell.length_c   1.000
_cell.angle_alpha   90.00
_cell.angle_beta   90.00
_cell.angle_gamma   90.00
#
_symmetry.space_group_name_H-M   'P 1'
#
loop_
_entity.id
_entity.type
_entity.pdbx_description
1 polymer ?
#
loop_
_entity_poly.entity_id
_entity_poly.type
_entity_poly.pdbx_seq_one_letter_code
_entity_poly.pdbx_strand_id
1 'polypeptide(L)'
;MTKGLPPESSPTVATIDDLAKLANYSFMDTLNCDPDAKENGADHAPREVFTGHYVPVNPTPIEDPEYIAHSKNFFRELGFADSMAQSDDFVRMFSGDTAHVPEPLRKLGWACGYALSIFGTEYTQQCPFRTGNGYGDGRAVSVLEAVINGRRWEMQLKGGGRTSYCRGA
;
A
#
# COMPACT_ATOMS: atom_id res chain seq x y z
N MET A 1 -3.88 32.48 -28.73
CA MET A 1 -4.65 32.51 -27.47
C MET A 1 -4.02 31.51 -26.51
N THR A 2 -3.23 32.00 -25.56
CA THR A 2 -2.68 31.19 -24.47
C THR A 2 -3.83 30.76 -23.57
N LYS A 3 -4.16 29.47 -23.54
CA LYS A 3 -5.03 28.91 -22.50
C LYS A 3 -4.35 29.19 -21.17
N GLY A 4 -4.92 30.11 -20.39
CA GLY A 4 -4.46 30.36 -19.03
C GLY A 4 -4.46 29.06 -18.25
N LEU A 5 -3.37 28.81 -17.52
CA LEU A 5 -3.36 27.77 -16.50
C LEU A 5 -4.56 27.99 -15.59
N PRO A 6 -5.32 26.93 -15.22
CA PRO A 6 -6.38 27.08 -14.24
C PRO A 6 -5.79 27.71 -12.96
N PRO A 7 -6.56 28.54 -12.24
CA PRO A 7 -6.09 29.14 -10.99
C PRO A 7 -5.60 28.02 -10.08
N GLU A 8 -4.42 28.20 -9.48
CA GLU A 8 -3.91 27.26 -8.49
C GLU A 8 -4.90 27.19 -7.33
N SER A 9 -5.74 26.16 -7.34
CA SER A 9 -6.52 25.76 -6.17
C SER A 9 -5.50 25.39 -5.12
N SER A 10 -5.44 26.15 -4.02
CA SER A 10 -4.62 25.83 -2.86
C SER A 10 -4.78 24.34 -2.50
N PRO A 11 -3.69 23.61 -2.18
CA PRO A 11 -3.78 22.19 -1.86
C PRO A 11 -4.71 21.98 -0.68
N THR A 12 -5.70 21.10 -0.85
CA THR A 12 -6.72 20.80 0.15
C THR A 12 -6.21 19.80 1.22
N VAL A 13 -5.04 19.20 1.00
CA VAL A 13 -4.42 18.23 1.90
C VAL A 13 -2.98 18.64 2.18
N ALA A 14 -2.71 19.19 3.35
CA ALA A 14 -1.38 19.67 3.73
C ALA A 14 -0.69 18.81 4.80
N THR A 15 -1.44 17.95 5.47
CA THR A 15 -1.02 17.13 6.62
C THR A 15 -1.55 15.71 6.52
N ILE A 16 -0.96 14.76 7.25
CA ILE A 16 -1.52 13.40 7.35
C ILE A 16 -2.92 13.42 7.97
N ASP A 17 -3.22 14.33 8.88
CA ASP A 17 -4.58 14.51 9.43
C ASP A 17 -5.60 14.91 8.36
N ASP A 18 -5.22 15.73 7.39
CA ASP A 18 -6.09 16.05 6.25
C ASP A 18 -6.29 14.84 5.34
N LEU A 19 -5.24 14.04 5.13
CA LEU A 19 -5.32 12.81 4.35
C LEU A 19 -6.20 11.76 5.03
N ALA A 20 -6.12 11.64 6.35
CA ALA A 20 -6.91 10.70 7.13
C ALA A 20 -8.41 10.89 6.94
N LYS A 21 -8.87 12.15 6.79
CA LYS A 21 -10.28 12.48 6.50
C LYS A 21 -10.76 11.93 5.16
N LEU A 22 -9.85 11.62 4.24
CA LEU A 22 -10.15 11.08 2.91
C LEU A 22 -10.04 9.55 2.86
N ALA A 23 -9.58 8.91 3.94
CA ALA A 23 -9.39 7.47 4.01
C ALA A 23 -10.74 6.73 3.91
N ASN A 24 -10.75 5.66 3.13
CA ASN A 24 -11.92 4.84 2.91
C ASN A 24 -11.48 3.42 2.53
N TYR A 25 -11.41 2.54 3.52
CA TYR A 25 -10.88 1.17 3.41
C TYR A 25 -11.90 0.15 2.91
N SER A 26 -12.64 0.49 1.85
CA SER A 26 -13.71 -0.36 1.31
C SER A 26 -13.22 -1.74 0.88
N PHE A 27 -11.97 -1.87 0.43
CA PHE A 27 -11.39 -3.16 0.07
C PHE A 27 -11.26 -4.06 1.29
N MET A 28 -10.65 -3.57 2.36
CA MET A 28 -10.50 -4.37 3.58
C MET A 28 -11.83 -4.61 4.29
N ASP A 29 -12.79 -3.68 4.17
CA ASP A 29 -14.12 -3.77 4.80
C ASP A 29 -15.07 -4.73 4.09
N THR A 30 -14.91 -4.95 2.77
CA THR A 30 -15.87 -5.71 1.97
C THR A 30 -15.31 -6.96 1.33
N LEU A 31 -13.99 -7.05 1.11
CA LEU A 31 -13.36 -8.25 0.61
C LEU A 31 -13.15 -9.26 1.74
N ASN A 32 -13.25 -10.54 1.39
CA ASN A 32 -12.91 -11.63 2.30
C ASN A 32 -11.41 -11.62 2.62
N CYS A 33 -11.07 -11.36 3.89
CA CYS A 33 -9.76 -11.72 4.42
C CYS A 33 -9.56 -13.24 4.29
N ASP A 34 -8.35 -13.68 3.99
CA ASP A 34 -7.98 -15.08 4.06
C ASP A 34 -8.21 -15.60 5.51
N PRO A 35 -8.92 -16.73 5.69
CA PRO A 35 -9.31 -17.24 7.01
C PRO A 35 -8.11 -17.71 7.85
N ASP A 36 -6.98 -18.04 7.21
CA ASP A 36 -5.78 -18.47 7.91
C ASP A 36 -4.85 -17.29 8.21
N ALA A 37 -5.23 -16.06 7.85
CA ALA A 37 -4.41 -14.87 8.08
C ALA A 37 -4.33 -14.51 9.56
N LYS A 38 -3.19 -13.93 9.97
CA LYS A 38 -3.06 -13.42 11.34
C LYS A 38 -3.60 -11.99 11.43
N GLU A 39 -4.55 -11.77 12.34
CA GLU A 39 -5.17 -10.46 12.56
C GLU A 39 -4.17 -9.35 12.90
N ASN A 40 -3.07 -9.68 13.56
CA ASN A 40 -2.03 -8.70 13.93
C ASN A 40 -1.08 -8.33 12.78
N GLY A 41 -1.27 -8.91 11.58
CA GLY A 41 -0.44 -8.67 10.41
C GLY A 41 0.99 -9.24 10.47
N ALA A 42 1.33 -9.99 11.51
CA ALA A 42 2.63 -10.65 11.67
C ALA A 42 2.66 -12.02 10.93
N ASP A 43 2.24 -12.01 9.66
CA ASP A 43 2.12 -13.19 8.81
C ASP A 43 3.18 -13.20 7.70
N HIS A 44 4.38 -13.66 8.06
CA HIS A 44 5.55 -13.70 7.17
C HIS A 44 5.94 -15.12 6.73
N ALA A 45 5.22 -16.13 7.23
CA ALA A 45 5.43 -17.52 6.80
C ALA A 45 4.87 -17.66 5.38
N PRO A 46 5.60 -18.34 4.46
CA PRO A 46 5.07 -18.59 3.13
C PRO A 46 3.72 -19.31 3.21
N ARG A 47 2.77 -18.96 2.34
CA ARG A 47 1.48 -19.64 2.20
C ARG A 47 1.08 -19.86 0.75
N GLU A 48 0.22 -20.85 0.54
CA GLU A 48 -0.52 -21.01 -0.71
C GLU A 48 -1.80 -20.17 -0.66
N VAL A 49 -2.23 -19.68 -1.82
CA VAL A 49 -3.48 -18.93 -2.01
C VAL A 49 -4.56 -19.92 -2.45
N PHE A 50 -5.36 -20.41 -1.51
CA PHE A 50 -6.53 -21.26 -1.80
C PHE A 50 -7.85 -20.49 -1.75
N THR A 51 -7.90 -19.42 -0.96
CA THR A 51 -9.08 -18.59 -0.72
C THR A 51 -8.63 -17.22 -0.20
N GLY A 52 -9.57 -16.32 0.07
CA GLY A 52 -9.29 -14.97 0.53
C GLY A 52 -8.79 -14.06 -0.58
N HIS A 53 -9.11 -12.78 -0.47
CA HIS A 53 -8.65 -11.77 -1.41
C HIS A 53 -7.37 -11.08 -0.92
N TYR A 54 -7.16 -11.03 0.40
CA TYR A 54 -6.00 -10.39 1.02
C TYR A 54 -5.64 -11.03 2.36
N VAL A 55 -4.42 -10.73 2.82
CA VAL A 55 -3.97 -10.94 4.21
C VAL A 55 -3.60 -9.59 4.83
N PRO A 56 -3.91 -9.33 6.12
CA PRO A 56 -3.37 -8.18 6.83
C PRO A 56 -1.85 -8.30 6.96
N VAL A 57 -1.15 -7.19 6.83
CA VAL A 57 0.31 -7.13 6.97
C VAL A 57 0.69 -5.94 7.81
N ASN A 58 1.54 -6.17 8.82
CA ASN A 58 2.27 -5.10 9.46
C ASN A 58 3.51 -4.79 8.59
N PRO A 59 3.58 -3.62 7.93
CA PRO A 59 4.74 -3.29 7.11
C PRO A 59 6.01 -3.28 7.96
N THR A 60 7.17 -3.52 7.35
CA THR A 60 8.45 -3.42 8.03
C THR A 60 9.02 -2.01 7.83
N PRO A 61 9.15 -1.19 8.89
CA PRO A 61 9.74 0.15 8.77
C PRO A 61 11.19 0.10 8.29
N ILE A 62 11.55 1.07 7.45
CA ILE A 62 12.95 1.36 7.12
C ILE A 62 13.57 2.15 8.28
N GLU A 63 14.78 1.78 8.70
CA GLU A 63 15.57 2.52 9.69
C GLU A 63 16.06 3.85 9.07
N ASP A 64 15.92 4.95 9.83
CA ASP A 64 16.34 6.31 9.46
C ASP A 64 15.94 6.73 8.02
N PRO A 65 14.63 6.80 7.71
CA PRO A 65 14.16 7.09 6.36
C PRO A 65 14.50 8.52 5.93
N GLU A 66 15.07 8.68 4.74
CA GLU A 66 15.36 9.97 4.12
C GLU A 66 14.49 10.23 2.89
N TYR A 67 13.92 11.43 2.81
CA TYR A 67 13.20 11.88 1.62
C TYR A 67 14.19 12.16 0.47
N ILE A 68 13.92 11.56 -0.71
CA ILE A 68 14.72 11.78 -1.92
C ILE A 68 13.96 12.63 -2.95
N ALA A 69 12.77 12.18 -3.35
CA ALA A 69 11.96 12.86 -4.37
C ALA A 69 10.48 12.43 -4.30
N HIS A 70 9.60 13.29 -4.82
CA HIS A 70 8.21 12.95 -5.14
C HIS A 70 7.79 13.58 -6.47
N SER A 71 6.70 13.09 -7.05
CA SER A 71 6.10 13.67 -8.26
C SER A 71 5.20 14.85 -7.88
N LYS A 72 5.66 16.08 -8.12
CA LYS A 72 4.85 17.30 -7.92
C LYS A 72 3.57 17.31 -8.76
N ASN A 73 3.63 16.74 -9.97
CA ASN A 73 2.46 16.63 -10.83
C ASN A 73 1.40 15.69 -10.22
N PHE A 74 1.84 14.57 -9.65
CA PHE A 74 0.92 13.62 -9.01
C PHE A 74 0.38 14.19 -7.69
N PHE A 75 1.21 14.85 -6.88
CA PHE A 75 0.75 15.57 -5.69
C PHE A 75 -0.31 16.62 -6.05
N ARG A 76 -0.11 17.39 -7.11
CA ARG A 76 -1.11 18.34 -7.61
C ARG A 76 -2.40 17.66 -8.07
N GLU A 77 -2.31 16.51 -8.74
CA GLU A 77 -3.50 15.72 -9.14
C GLU A 77 -4.30 15.26 -7.91
N LEU A 78 -3.61 14.90 -6.82
CA LEU A 78 -4.22 14.49 -5.56
C LEU A 78 -4.64 15.67 -4.67
N GLY A 79 -4.23 16.91 -5.00
CA GLY A 79 -4.44 18.08 -4.14
C GLY A 79 -3.57 18.11 -2.89
N PHE A 80 -2.46 17.36 -2.89
CA PHE A 80 -1.49 17.32 -1.79
C PHE A 80 -0.53 18.51 -1.88
N ALA A 81 -0.19 19.09 -0.74
CA ALA A 81 0.88 20.08 -0.66
C ALA A 81 2.25 19.40 -0.83
N ASP A 82 3.13 19.96 -1.66
CA ASP A 82 4.50 19.43 -1.85
C ASP A 82 5.30 19.35 -0.52
N SER A 83 4.98 20.21 0.46
CA SER A 83 5.60 20.21 1.79
C SER A 83 5.29 18.93 2.59
N MET A 84 4.13 18.31 2.35
CA MET A 84 3.73 17.08 3.02
C MET A 84 4.68 15.92 2.72
N ALA A 85 5.31 15.88 1.54
CA ALA A 85 6.27 14.83 1.20
C ALA A 85 7.52 14.80 2.11
N GLN A 86 7.78 15.90 2.84
CA GLN A 86 8.92 16.07 3.73
C GLN A 86 8.52 16.16 5.20
N SER A 87 7.22 16.01 5.53
CA SER A 87 6.80 16.01 6.93
C SER A 87 7.11 14.66 7.58
N ASP A 88 7.51 14.69 8.85
CA ASP A 88 7.97 13.49 9.58
C ASP A 88 6.91 12.38 9.61
N ASP A 89 5.64 12.73 9.70
CA ASP A 89 4.50 11.81 9.73
C ASP A 89 4.27 11.12 8.36
N PHE A 90 4.39 11.86 7.26
CA PHE A 90 4.28 11.32 5.91
C PHE A 90 5.47 10.42 5.58
N VAL A 91 6.69 10.87 5.87
CA VAL A 91 7.90 10.08 5.67
C VAL A 91 7.79 8.76 6.45
N ARG A 92 7.40 8.82 7.72
CA ARG A 92 7.20 7.65 8.58
C ARG A 92 6.19 6.65 8.00
N MET A 93 5.00 7.13 7.62
CA MET A 93 3.96 6.26 7.04
C MET A 93 4.43 5.61 5.73
N PHE A 94 4.99 6.40 4.81
CA PHE A 94 5.43 5.92 3.50
C PHE A 94 6.81 5.25 3.51
N SER A 95 7.44 5.12 4.67
CA SER A 95 8.62 4.27 4.93
C SER A 95 8.28 3.01 5.72
N GLY A 96 6.99 2.69 5.90
CA GLY A 96 6.52 1.45 6.51
C GLY A 96 6.22 1.51 8.01
N ASP A 97 6.38 2.66 8.68
CA ASP A 97 5.92 2.82 10.06
C ASP A 97 4.51 3.43 10.10
N THR A 98 3.53 2.54 10.23
CA THR A 98 2.12 2.88 10.34
C THR A 98 1.60 2.87 11.79
N ALA A 99 2.47 2.72 12.80
CA ALA A 99 2.03 2.56 14.20
C ALA A 99 1.39 3.83 14.79
N HIS A 100 1.77 5.00 14.24
CA HIS A 100 1.44 6.32 14.77
C HIS A 100 0.52 7.15 13.86
N VAL A 101 -0.09 6.54 12.84
CA VAL A 101 -1.01 7.24 11.95
C VAL A 101 -2.28 7.67 12.71
N PRO A 102 -2.87 8.85 12.40
CA PRO A 102 -4.11 9.29 13.00
C PRO A 102 -5.31 8.48 12.49
N GLU A 103 -6.31 8.31 13.34
CA GLU A 103 -7.58 7.70 12.94
C GLU A 103 -8.26 8.54 11.83
N PRO A 104 -8.93 7.93 10.83
CA PRO A 104 -9.22 6.50 10.70
C PRO A 104 -8.20 5.72 9.83
N LEU A 105 -6.96 6.22 9.68
CA LEU A 105 -5.93 5.47 8.95
C LEU A 105 -5.61 4.15 9.68
N ARG A 106 -5.44 3.08 8.90
CA ARG A 106 -5.17 1.76 9.47
C ARG A 106 -3.68 1.61 9.77
N LYS A 107 -3.42 1.02 10.94
CA LYS A 107 -2.07 0.65 11.37
C LYS A 107 -1.54 -0.60 10.68
N LEU A 108 -2.44 -1.39 10.07
CA LEU A 108 -2.10 -2.55 9.26
C LEU A 108 -2.40 -2.25 7.80
N GLY A 109 -1.49 -2.67 6.93
CA GLY A 109 -1.74 -2.75 5.50
C GLY A 109 -2.33 -4.10 5.09
N TRP A 110 -2.37 -4.33 3.78
CA TRP A 110 -2.75 -5.62 3.21
C TRP A 110 -1.84 -6.01 2.05
N ALA A 111 -1.77 -7.32 1.81
CA ALA A 111 -1.11 -7.91 0.65
C ALA A 111 -2.10 -8.85 -0.06
N CYS A 112 -2.07 -8.86 -1.38
CA CYS A 112 -2.97 -9.69 -2.19
C CYS A 112 -2.25 -10.95 -2.71
N GLY A 113 -2.94 -12.08 -2.64
CA GLY A 113 -2.54 -13.30 -3.33
C GLY A 113 -2.89 -13.22 -4.81
N TYR A 114 -2.07 -13.80 -5.68
CA TYR A 114 -2.38 -13.97 -7.10
C TYR A 114 -1.65 -15.17 -7.68
N ALA A 115 -2.05 -15.63 -8.87
CA ALA A 115 -1.33 -16.65 -9.63
C ALA A 115 -0.43 -16.01 -10.69
N LEU A 116 0.60 -16.71 -11.14
CA LEU A 116 1.55 -16.21 -12.13
C LEU A 116 1.69 -17.16 -13.31
N SER A 117 1.47 -16.62 -14.51
CA SER A 117 1.90 -17.22 -15.77
C SER A 117 3.00 -16.34 -16.36
N ILE A 118 4.15 -16.93 -16.68
CA ILE A 118 5.26 -16.24 -17.34
C ILE A 118 5.39 -16.83 -18.74
N PHE A 119 5.31 -15.96 -19.76
CA PHE A 119 5.33 -16.37 -21.17
C PHE A 119 4.29 -17.44 -21.52
N GLY A 120 3.09 -17.35 -20.93
CA GLY A 120 1.99 -18.28 -21.19
C GLY A 120 2.11 -19.62 -20.47
N THR A 121 3.15 -19.83 -19.66
CA THR A 121 3.35 -21.06 -18.89
C THR A 121 3.10 -20.80 -17.41
N GLU A 122 2.27 -21.64 -16.79
CA GLU A 122 2.11 -21.66 -15.34
C GLU A 122 3.47 -21.86 -14.68
N TYR A 123 3.81 -20.95 -13.76
CA TYR A 123 5.14 -20.93 -13.19
C TYR A 123 5.15 -21.56 -11.80
N THR A 124 5.53 -22.83 -11.68
CA THR A 124 5.58 -23.54 -10.39
C THR A 124 6.98 -23.57 -9.77
N GLN A 125 8.03 -23.29 -10.56
CA GLN A 125 9.42 -23.49 -10.14
C GLN A 125 9.87 -22.59 -8.99
N GLN A 126 9.44 -21.32 -8.99
CA GLN A 126 9.76 -20.38 -7.91
C GLN A 126 8.65 -20.29 -6.85
N CYS A 127 7.63 -21.14 -6.93
CA CYS A 127 6.69 -21.31 -5.83
C CYS A 127 7.36 -22.18 -4.76
N PRO A 128 7.42 -21.75 -3.48
CA PRO A 128 8.03 -22.53 -2.40
C PRO A 128 7.35 -23.89 -2.19
N PHE A 129 6.09 -24.04 -2.62
CA PHE A 129 5.30 -25.27 -2.54
C PHE A 129 5.34 -26.12 -3.80
N ARG A 130 5.93 -25.63 -4.90
CA ARG A 130 5.93 -26.28 -6.23
C ARG A 130 4.54 -26.52 -6.85
N THR A 131 3.51 -25.81 -6.36
CA THR A 131 2.12 -25.95 -6.81
C THR A 131 1.64 -24.83 -7.74
N GLY A 132 2.38 -23.72 -7.84
CA GLY A 132 1.91 -22.52 -8.56
C GLY A 132 1.04 -21.57 -7.71
N ASN A 133 0.62 -21.98 -6.50
CA ASN A 133 -0.31 -21.21 -5.66
C ASN A 133 0.36 -20.25 -4.66
N GLY A 134 1.69 -20.15 -4.66
CA GLY A 134 2.44 -19.37 -3.66
C GLY A 134 2.86 -17.98 -4.13
N TYR A 135 2.06 -17.31 -4.98
CA TYR A 135 2.36 -15.97 -5.48
C TYR A 135 1.40 -14.93 -4.88
N GLY A 136 1.81 -13.67 -5.01
CA GLY A 136 1.15 -12.55 -4.36
C GLY A 136 2.14 -11.41 -4.15
N ASP A 137 1.70 -10.38 -3.46
CA ASP A 137 2.50 -9.22 -3.08
C ASP A 137 3.60 -9.60 -2.09
N GLY A 138 4.66 -10.25 -2.55
CA GLY A 138 5.74 -10.79 -1.70
C GLY A 138 6.68 -9.75 -1.10
N ARG A 139 6.67 -8.53 -1.64
CA ARG A 139 7.52 -7.40 -1.24
C ARG A 139 6.80 -6.06 -1.39
N ALA A 140 5.48 -6.08 -1.37
CA ALA A 140 4.66 -4.89 -1.50
C ALA A 140 3.53 -4.97 -0.48
N VAL A 141 3.19 -3.84 0.12
CA VAL A 141 2.11 -3.76 1.11
C VAL A 141 1.30 -2.51 0.83
N SER A 142 0.00 -2.66 0.66
CA SER A 142 -0.91 -1.54 0.50
C SER A 142 -1.21 -0.94 1.86
N VAL A 143 -1.01 0.38 2.02
CA VAL A 143 -1.07 1.07 3.33
C VAL A 143 -2.17 2.14 3.41
N LEU A 144 -2.71 2.54 2.26
CA LEU A 144 -3.77 3.54 2.18
C LEU A 144 -4.76 3.17 1.10
N GLU A 145 -6.04 3.27 1.45
CA GLU A 145 -7.14 3.40 0.50
C GLU A 145 -7.86 4.72 0.79
N ALA A 146 -8.01 5.57 -0.21
CA ALA A 146 -8.62 6.89 -0.05
C ALA A 146 -9.51 7.24 -1.25
N VAL A 147 -10.51 8.09 -1.02
CA VAL A 147 -11.31 8.69 -2.09
C VAL A 147 -10.92 10.16 -2.21
N ILE A 148 -10.20 10.48 -3.28
CA ILE A 148 -9.62 11.80 -3.54
C ILE A 148 -10.14 12.29 -4.88
N ASN A 149 -10.71 13.50 -4.92
CA ASN A 149 -11.30 14.09 -6.13
C ASN A 149 -12.32 13.17 -6.83
N GLY A 150 -13.12 12.46 -6.03
CA GLY A 150 -14.14 11.51 -6.52
C GLY A 150 -13.59 10.21 -7.12
N ARG A 151 -12.28 9.96 -7.01
CA ARG A 151 -11.62 8.72 -7.46
C ARG A 151 -11.06 7.94 -6.28
N ARG A 152 -11.13 6.61 -6.36
CA ARG A 152 -10.53 5.72 -5.37
C ARG A 152 -9.07 5.47 -5.72
N TRP A 153 -8.20 5.60 -4.72
CA TRP A 153 -6.77 5.37 -4.82
C TRP A 153 -6.35 4.34 -3.78
N GLU A 154 -5.57 3.37 -4.23
CA GLU A 154 -4.80 2.48 -3.38
C GLU A 154 -3.32 2.91 -3.49
N MET A 155 -2.65 3.08 -2.35
CA MET A 155 -1.22 3.36 -2.32
C MET A 155 -0.46 2.18 -1.73
N GLN A 156 0.43 1.61 -2.53
CA GLN A 156 1.21 0.44 -2.21
C GLN A 156 2.69 0.78 -2.01
N LEU A 157 3.23 0.40 -0.85
CA LEU A 157 4.65 0.47 -0.54
C LEU A 157 5.36 -0.71 -1.16
N LYS A 158 5.98 -0.49 -2.32
CA LYS A 158 6.94 -1.43 -2.87
C LYS A 158 8.21 -1.40 -2.03
N GLY A 159 8.56 -2.52 -1.42
CA GLY A 159 9.59 -2.60 -0.39
C GLY A 159 9.03 -2.49 1.04
N GLY A 160 7.71 -2.57 1.25
CA GLY A 160 7.08 -2.51 2.59
C GLY A 160 7.37 -3.70 3.53
N GLY A 161 8.42 -4.48 3.27
CA GLY A 161 8.79 -5.65 4.05
C GLY A 161 8.31 -6.99 3.47
N ARG A 162 8.63 -8.06 4.22
CA ARG A 162 8.28 -9.43 3.88
C ARG A 162 6.81 -9.70 4.17
N THR A 163 6.12 -10.34 3.24
CA THR A 163 4.74 -10.84 3.43
C THR A 163 4.70 -12.37 3.37
N SER A 164 3.52 -12.96 3.60
CA SER A 164 3.28 -14.40 3.41
C SER A 164 3.43 -14.87 1.96
N TYR A 165 3.56 -13.96 1.00
CA TYR A 165 3.81 -14.25 -0.41
C TYR A 165 5.27 -14.07 -0.82
N CYS A 166 6.17 -13.78 0.14
CA CYS A 166 7.60 -13.72 -0.12
C CYS A 166 8.18 -15.11 -0.41
N ARG A 167 9.08 -15.20 -1.39
CA ARG A 167 9.61 -16.47 -1.95
C ARG A 167 11.12 -16.64 -1.72
N GLY A 168 11.65 -16.04 -0.66
CA GLY A 168 13.05 -16.18 -0.23
C GLY A 168 14.00 -15.06 -0.68
N ALA A 169 13.46 -13.89 -1.02
CA ALA A 169 14.21 -12.66 -1.25
C ALA A 169 14.17 -11.75 -0.01
#